data_AF-A0A2K4WUG5-F1
#
_entry.id   AF-A0A2K4WUG5-F1
#
_cell.length_a   1.000
_cell.length_b   1.000
_cell.length_c   1.000
_cell.angle_alpha   90.00
_cell.angle_beta   90.00
_cell.angle_gamma   90.00
#
_symmetry.space_group_name_H-M   'P 1'
#
loop_
_entity.id
_entity.type
_entity.pdbx_description
1 polymer ?
#
loop_
_entity_poly.entity_id
_entity_poly.type
_entity_poly.pdbx_seq_one_letter_code
_entity_poly.pdbx_strand_id
1 'polypeptide(L)'
;MADSVDFQLEGVESLVGKLESITQDMKRKGGRSALRKAAQLVANKMKEGAQRIDDPETGRSIADNVALRWNGKLFKSSGDLGFRVGVLQGAVLKKGGDKSSNAATPHWRLIEFGTSKMRADPFARKALADNIAEATDTFITEYEKAIDRATKRAAKASGGA
;
A
#
# COMPACT_ATOMS: atom_id res chain seq x y z
N MET A 1 11.53 -18.26 17.05
CA MET A 1 12.45 -18.56 15.95
C MET A 1 12.04 -17.65 14.81
N ALA A 2 12.89 -16.70 14.45
CA ALA A 2 12.67 -15.89 13.25
C ALA A 2 13.34 -16.66 12.11
N ASP A 3 12.55 -17.33 11.28
CA ASP A 3 13.06 -17.89 10.04
C ASP A 3 13.60 -16.72 9.21
N SER A 4 14.87 -16.79 8.86
CA SER A 4 15.48 -15.91 7.88
C SER A 4 14.82 -16.23 6.53
N VAL A 5 13.85 -15.40 6.15
CA VAL A 5 13.28 -15.45 4.80
C VAL A 5 14.32 -14.83 3.88
N ASP A 6 15.03 -15.66 3.13
CA ASP A 6 15.92 -15.20 2.07
C ASP A 6 15.08 -14.73 0.87
N PHE A 7 15.11 -13.42 0.62
CA PHE A 7 14.44 -12.81 -0.53
C PHE A 7 15.44 -12.65 -1.68
N GLN A 8 15.20 -13.32 -2.80
CA GLN A 8 15.87 -13.01 -4.06
C GLN A 8 15.08 -11.90 -4.77
N LEU A 9 15.66 -10.70 -4.83
CA LEU A 9 15.06 -9.56 -5.53
C LEU A 9 15.63 -9.47 -6.94
N GLU A 10 14.90 -9.98 -7.92
CA GLU A 10 15.27 -9.85 -9.33
C GLU A 10 14.97 -8.44 -9.86
N GLY A 11 15.84 -7.90 -10.71
CA GLY A 11 15.63 -6.61 -11.39
C GLY A 11 16.06 -5.36 -10.60
N VAL A 12 16.51 -5.50 -9.34
CA VAL A 12 17.02 -4.36 -8.56
C VAL A 12 18.25 -3.72 -9.19
N GLU A 13 19.20 -4.54 -9.67
CA GLU A 13 20.44 -4.06 -10.31
C GLU A 13 20.15 -3.28 -11.59
N SER A 14 19.27 -3.80 -12.45
CA SER A 14 18.76 -3.11 -13.65
C SER A 14 18.13 -1.77 -13.29
N LEU A 15 17.27 -1.76 -12.28
CA LEU A 15 16.61 -0.55 -11.80
C LEU A 15 17.61 0.49 -11.31
N VAL A 16 18.61 0.09 -10.52
CA VAL A 16 19.67 1.01 -10.01
C VAL A 16 20.44 1.65 -11.17
N GLY A 17 20.88 0.85 -12.15
CA GLY A 17 21.58 1.40 -13.32
C GLY A 17 20.73 2.39 -14.13
N LYS A 18 19.44 2.08 -14.33
CA LYS A 18 18.51 3.00 -15.00
C LYS A 18 18.28 4.27 -14.17
N LEU A 19 18.24 4.16 -12.84
CA LEU A 19 18.05 5.31 -11.96
C LEU A 19 19.21 6.28 -12.05
N GLU A 20 20.45 5.83 -12.13
CA GLU A 20 21.62 6.72 -12.28
C GLU A 20 21.52 7.63 -13.52
N SER A 21 20.88 7.14 -14.58
CA SER A 21 20.75 7.86 -15.86
C SER A 21 19.68 8.97 -15.89
N ILE A 22 18.81 9.09 -14.88
CA ILE A 22 17.66 10.01 -14.92
C ILE A 22 17.67 11.12 -13.85
N THR A 23 16.97 12.21 -14.13
CA THR A 23 16.83 13.34 -13.20
C THR A 23 16.02 12.97 -11.95
N GLN A 24 16.34 13.63 -10.83
CA GLN A 24 15.70 13.38 -9.53
C GLN A 24 14.17 13.55 -9.56
N ASP A 25 13.65 14.51 -10.33
CA ASP A 25 12.20 14.71 -10.46
C ASP A 25 11.52 13.55 -11.20
N MET A 26 12.18 12.98 -12.20
CA MET A 26 11.66 11.79 -12.89
C MET A 26 11.74 10.56 -11.98
N LYS A 27 12.81 10.41 -11.18
CA LYS A 27 12.89 9.37 -10.14
C LYS A 27 11.70 9.46 -9.18
N ARG A 28 11.42 10.66 -8.65
CA ARG A 28 10.33 10.88 -7.69
C ARG A 28 8.94 10.63 -8.27
N LYS A 29 8.65 11.13 -9.48
CA LYS A 29 7.35 10.93 -10.13
C LYS A 29 7.11 9.46 -10.49
N GLY A 30 8.12 8.81 -11.09
CA GLY A 30 8.07 7.39 -11.42
C GLY A 30 7.92 6.51 -10.18
N GLY A 31 8.77 6.75 -9.17
CA GLY A 31 8.77 6.00 -7.92
C GLY A 31 7.47 6.17 -7.15
N ARG A 32 6.87 7.36 -7.14
CA ARG A 32 5.57 7.59 -6.48
C ARG A 32 4.45 6.80 -7.16
N SER A 33 4.44 6.75 -8.49
CA SER A 33 3.45 5.98 -9.25
C SER A 33 3.60 4.49 -8.99
N ALA A 34 4.83 3.98 -9.03
CA ALA A 34 5.14 2.57 -8.75
C ALA A 34 4.77 2.18 -7.31
N LEU A 35 5.15 3.01 -6.33
CA LEU A 35 4.83 2.78 -4.92
C LEU A 35 3.32 2.78 -4.68
N ARG A 36 2.57 3.61 -5.42
CA ARG A 36 1.11 3.59 -5.34
C ARG A 36 0.52 2.25 -5.80
N LYS A 37 1.07 1.65 -6.86
CA LYS A 37 0.62 0.36 -7.39
C LYS A 37 0.90 -0.77 -6.40
N ALA A 38 2.11 -0.81 -5.85
CA ALA A 38 2.47 -1.76 -4.79
C ALA A 38 1.58 -1.60 -3.55
N ALA A 39 1.36 -0.37 -3.08
CA ALA A 39 0.47 -0.12 -1.95
C ALA A 39 -1.01 -0.45 -2.26
N GLN A 40 -1.45 -0.30 -3.51
CA GLN A 40 -2.81 -0.67 -3.92
C GLN A 40 -3.02 -2.18 -3.84
N LEU A 41 -2.01 -2.98 -4.19
CA LEU A 41 -2.03 -4.43 -4.02
C LEU A 41 -2.27 -4.80 -2.56
N VAL A 42 -1.48 -4.22 -1.64
CA VAL A 42 -1.65 -4.44 -0.19
C VAL A 42 -3.04 -3.99 0.28
N ALA A 43 -3.54 -2.85 -0.20
CA ALA A 43 -4.89 -2.38 0.12
C ALA A 43 -5.98 -3.34 -0.38
N ASN A 44 -5.82 -3.94 -1.56
CA ASN A 44 -6.74 -4.94 -2.08
C ASN A 44 -6.72 -6.22 -1.23
N LYS A 45 -5.53 -6.72 -0.87
CA LYS A 45 -5.39 -7.88 0.03
C LYS A 45 -6.00 -7.61 1.41
N MET A 46 -5.85 -6.40 1.93
CA MET A 46 -6.50 -5.96 3.17
C MET A 46 -8.03 -5.94 3.01
N LYS A 47 -8.54 -5.51 1.84
CA LYS A 47 -9.97 -5.54 1.53
C LYS A 47 -10.52 -6.97 1.47
N GLU A 48 -9.81 -7.89 0.80
CA GLU A 48 -10.16 -9.32 0.74
C GLU A 48 -10.14 -9.98 2.13
N GLY A 49 -9.19 -9.58 2.99
CA GLY A 49 -9.16 -9.99 4.40
C GLY A 49 -10.36 -9.48 5.18
N ALA A 50 -10.67 -8.18 5.04
CA ALA A 50 -11.78 -7.53 5.73
C ALA A 50 -13.15 -8.11 5.32
N GLN A 51 -13.35 -8.42 4.03
CA GLN A 51 -14.59 -9.02 3.52
C GLN A 51 -14.94 -10.37 4.18
N ARG A 52 -13.94 -11.12 4.64
CA ARG A 52 -14.14 -12.39 5.35
C ARG A 52 -14.62 -12.20 6.80
N ILE A 53 -14.43 -11.01 7.34
CA ILE A 53 -14.74 -10.67 8.74
C ILE A 53 -15.98 -9.78 8.83
N ASP A 54 -16.26 -9.02 7.79
CA ASP A 54 -17.45 -8.17 7.72
C ASP A 54 -18.74 -8.98 7.90
N ASP A 55 -19.64 -8.42 8.69
CA ASP A 55 -20.95 -9.00 8.96
C ASP A 55 -21.93 -8.63 7.84
N PRO A 56 -22.46 -9.60 7.08
CA PRO A 56 -23.38 -9.34 5.98
C PRO A 56 -24.72 -8.74 6.43
N GLU A 57 -25.09 -8.88 7.70
CA GLU A 57 -26.34 -8.33 8.24
C GLU A 57 -26.25 -6.83 8.57
N THR A 58 -25.03 -6.29 8.68
CA THR A 58 -24.82 -4.87 9.00
C THR A 58 -24.46 -4.07 7.75
N GLY A 59 -25.04 -2.88 7.57
CA GLY A 59 -24.73 -2.02 6.41
C GLY A 59 -23.29 -1.47 6.39
N ARG A 60 -22.62 -1.39 7.55
CA ARG A 60 -21.23 -0.93 7.65
C ARG A 60 -20.25 -2.04 7.27
N SER A 61 -19.21 -1.71 6.50
CA SER A 61 -18.16 -2.64 6.09
C SER A 61 -16.77 -2.08 6.39
N ILE A 62 -15.89 -2.90 6.96
CA ILE A 62 -14.47 -2.62 7.13
C ILE A 62 -13.83 -2.55 5.74
N ALA A 63 -14.16 -3.49 4.85
CA ALA A 63 -13.65 -3.57 3.49
C ALA A 63 -13.90 -2.28 2.69
N ASP A 64 -15.09 -1.68 2.82
CA ASP A 64 -15.43 -0.43 2.16
C ASP A 64 -14.70 0.79 2.75
N ASN A 65 -14.28 0.70 4.01
CA ASN A 65 -13.48 1.73 4.66
C ASN A 65 -11.97 1.55 4.46
N VAL A 66 -11.49 0.50 3.80
CA VAL A 66 -10.06 0.36 3.47
C VAL A 66 -9.66 1.42 2.46
N ALA A 67 -8.61 2.18 2.79
CA ALA A 67 -8.14 3.27 1.94
C ALA A 67 -6.61 3.34 1.85
N LEU A 68 -6.18 3.84 0.68
CA LEU A 68 -4.81 4.18 0.37
C LEU A 68 -4.66 5.70 0.32
N ARG A 69 -3.75 6.28 1.12
CA ARG A 69 -3.52 7.72 1.21
C ARG A 69 -2.05 8.07 1.05
N TRP A 70 -1.76 9.11 0.28
CA TRP A 70 -0.40 9.65 0.15
C TRP A 70 0.12 10.20 1.49
N ASN A 71 1.34 9.84 1.86
CA ASN A 71 2.00 10.33 3.08
C ASN A 71 2.75 11.64 2.81
N GLY A 72 2.02 12.74 2.63
CA GLY A 72 2.62 14.05 2.40
C GLY A 72 3.46 14.56 3.57
N LYS A 73 3.19 14.12 4.80
CA LYS A 73 4.00 14.49 5.97
C LYS A 73 5.41 13.90 5.89
N LEU A 74 5.52 12.59 5.59
CA LEU A 74 6.81 11.91 5.40
C LEU A 74 7.62 12.58 4.29
N PHE A 75 6.97 12.84 3.16
CA PHE A 75 7.64 13.49 2.03
C PHE A 75 8.16 14.89 2.37
N LYS A 76 7.38 15.69 3.10
CA LYS A 76 7.82 17.03 3.53
C LYS A 76 8.97 17.00 4.54
N SER A 77 9.05 15.96 5.38
CA SER A 77 10.08 15.88 6.43
C SER A 77 11.40 15.26 5.97
N SER A 78 11.35 14.31 5.03
CA SER A 78 12.51 13.49 4.63
C SER A 78 12.79 13.51 3.13
N GLY A 79 11.81 13.86 2.30
CA GLY A 79 11.86 13.63 0.85
C GLY A 79 11.44 12.20 0.45
N ASP A 80 11.20 11.31 1.41
CA ASP A 80 10.86 9.92 1.14
C ASP A 80 9.42 9.76 0.63
N LEU A 81 9.26 8.79 -0.28
CA LEU A 81 7.97 8.43 -0.82
C LEU A 81 7.26 7.46 0.13
N GLY A 82 5.98 7.69 0.42
CA GLY A 82 5.21 6.79 1.26
C GLY A 82 3.72 6.87 1.02
N PHE A 83 3.06 5.73 1.12
CA PHE A 83 1.60 5.64 1.20
C PHE A 83 1.20 5.02 2.53
N ARG A 84 0.02 5.39 3.03
CA ARG A 84 -0.62 4.80 4.20
C ARG A 84 -1.77 3.94 3.70
N VAL A 85 -1.77 2.68 4.10
CA VAL A 85 -2.89 1.76 3.90
C VAL A 85 -3.53 1.54 5.27
N GLY A 86 -4.84 1.70 5.36
CA GLY A 86 -5.55 1.54 6.63
C GLY A 86 -7.05 1.72 6.50
N VAL A 87 -7.75 1.70 7.62
CA VAL A 87 -9.21 1.86 7.68
C VAL A 87 -9.56 3.32 7.96
N LEU A 88 -10.46 3.90 7.14
CA LEU A 88 -10.98 5.25 7.31
C LEU A 88 -11.82 5.40 8.58
N GLN A 89 -12.11 6.65 8.93
CA GLN A 89 -12.97 7.03 10.08
C GLN A 89 -12.38 6.67 11.47
N GLY A 90 -11.21 6.02 11.50
CA GLY A 90 -10.44 5.74 12.70
C GLY A 90 -10.93 4.53 13.47
N ALA A 91 -10.46 4.41 14.72
CA ALA A 91 -10.73 3.27 15.60
C ALA A 91 -11.41 3.67 16.92
N VAL A 92 -12.00 4.88 16.97
CA VAL A 92 -12.62 5.40 18.20
C VAL A 92 -13.99 4.74 18.38
N LEU A 93 -14.11 3.92 19.43
CA LEU A 93 -15.37 3.26 19.80
C LEU A 93 -16.31 4.27 20.45
N LYS A 94 -17.30 4.76 19.69
CA LYS A 94 -18.38 5.62 20.21
C LYS A 94 -19.57 4.76 20.63
N LYS A 95 -20.18 5.08 21.78
CA LYS A 95 -21.44 4.46 22.22
C LYS A 95 -22.56 4.90 21.26
N GLY A 96 -23.39 3.95 20.81
CA GLY A 96 -24.46 4.23 19.84
C GLY A 96 -23.98 4.56 18.43
N GLY A 97 -22.81 4.04 18.02
CA GLY A 97 -22.26 4.29 16.68
C GLY A 97 -23.20 3.85 15.55
N ASP A 98 -23.14 4.60 14.45
CA ASP A 98 -23.94 4.33 13.25
C ASP A 98 -23.57 2.97 12.62
N LYS A 99 -24.60 2.29 12.12
CA LYS A 99 -24.53 0.98 11.44
C LYS A 99 -24.95 1.05 9.97
N SER A 100 -25.26 2.25 9.48
CA SER A 100 -25.61 2.50 8.08
C SER A 100 -24.45 2.19 7.12
N SER A 101 -24.77 2.14 5.83
CA SER A 101 -23.75 1.98 4.79
C SER A 101 -22.72 3.11 4.83
N ASN A 102 -21.44 2.77 4.68
CA ASN A 102 -20.30 3.69 4.80
C ASN A 102 -20.12 4.31 6.20
N ALA A 103 -20.79 3.82 7.24
CA ALA A 103 -20.54 4.26 8.61
C ALA A 103 -19.15 3.81 9.11
N ALA A 104 -18.71 4.42 10.21
CA ALA A 104 -17.42 4.11 10.82
C ALA A 104 -17.39 2.67 11.34
N THR A 105 -16.26 2.00 11.13
CA THR A 105 -16.04 0.61 11.59
C THR A 105 -15.00 0.48 12.69
N PRO A 106 -15.09 1.24 13.81
CA PRO A 106 -14.00 1.31 14.79
C PRO A 106 -13.64 -0.04 15.45
N HIS A 107 -14.54 -1.03 15.34
CA HIS A 107 -14.33 -2.39 15.81
C HIS A 107 -13.22 -3.15 15.03
N TRP A 108 -12.80 -2.70 13.84
CA TRP A 108 -11.69 -3.29 13.08
C TRP A 108 -10.42 -3.45 13.94
N ARG A 109 -10.17 -2.50 14.85
CA ARG A 109 -9.01 -2.52 15.74
C ARG A 109 -9.06 -3.69 16.73
N LEU A 110 -10.24 -4.01 17.23
CA LEU A 110 -10.44 -5.10 18.18
C LEU A 110 -10.15 -6.44 17.52
N ILE A 111 -10.53 -6.59 16.26
CA ILE A 111 -10.23 -7.74 15.43
C ILE A 111 -8.72 -7.84 15.17
N GLU A 112 -8.10 -6.75 14.68
CA GLU A 112 -6.68 -6.73 14.28
C GLU A 112 -5.71 -7.00 15.44
N PHE A 113 -6.00 -6.50 16.64
CA PHE A 113 -5.11 -6.62 17.80
C PHE A 113 -5.59 -7.56 18.89
N GLY A 114 -6.86 -7.98 18.85
CA GLY A 114 -7.48 -8.74 19.93
C GLY A 114 -7.80 -7.88 21.15
N THR A 115 -8.34 -8.54 22.17
CA THR A 115 -8.65 -7.97 23.49
C THR A 115 -8.35 -9.01 24.57
N SER A 116 -8.52 -8.66 25.85
CA SER A 116 -8.43 -9.63 26.94
C SER A 116 -9.43 -10.79 26.84
N LYS A 117 -10.51 -10.64 26.05
CA LYS A 117 -11.59 -11.60 25.91
C LYS A 117 -11.69 -12.24 24.51
N MET A 118 -10.86 -11.80 23.57
CA MET A 118 -10.93 -12.23 22.16
C MET A 118 -9.54 -12.26 21.55
N ARG A 119 -9.17 -13.38 20.93
CA ARG A 119 -7.89 -13.49 20.21
C ARG A 119 -7.88 -12.54 19.00
N ALA A 120 -6.69 -12.02 18.66
CA ALA A 120 -6.50 -11.26 17.44
C ALA A 120 -6.72 -12.13 16.19
N ASP A 121 -7.47 -11.61 15.22
CA ASP A 121 -7.53 -12.14 13.86
C ASP A 121 -7.06 -11.06 12.88
N PRO A 122 -5.74 -10.90 12.71
CA PRO A 122 -5.21 -9.80 11.92
C PRO A 122 -5.50 -10.03 10.44
N PHE A 123 -5.98 -8.97 9.78
CA PHE A 123 -6.20 -8.91 8.34
C PHE A 123 -5.31 -7.86 7.68
N ALA A 124 -5.04 -6.75 8.37
CA ALA A 124 -4.18 -5.68 7.88
C ALA A 124 -2.70 -6.09 7.92
N ARG A 125 -2.24 -6.67 9.04
CA ARG A 125 -0.86 -7.18 9.15
C ARG A 125 -0.59 -8.30 8.15
N LYS A 126 -1.52 -9.24 8.01
CA LYS A 126 -1.42 -10.35 7.04
C LYS A 126 -1.39 -9.85 5.59
N ALA A 127 -2.19 -8.84 5.26
CA ALA A 127 -2.21 -8.25 3.92
C ALA A 127 -0.83 -7.76 3.45
N LEU A 128 0.01 -7.24 4.34
CA LEU A 128 1.39 -6.88 4.00
C LEU A 128 2.34 -8.08 4.15
N ALA A 129 2.33 -8.76 5.30
CA ALA A 129 3.30 -9.80 5.65
C ALA A 129 3.29 -10.97 4.65
N ASP A 130 2.10 -11.37 4.18
CA ASP A 130 1.94 -12.50 3.27
C ASP A 130 2.21 -12.11 1.80
N ASN A 131 2.33 -10.81 1.50
CA ASN A 131 2.44 -10.29 0.13
C ASN A 131 3.66 -9.37 -0.04
N ILE A 132 4.71 -9.51 0.79
CA ILE A 132 5.92 -8.66 0.72
C ILE A 132 6.62 -8.82 -0.64
N ALA A 133 6.81 -10.05 -1.10
CA ALA A 133 7.44 -10.34 -2.39
C ALA A 133 6.64 -9.71 -3.54
N GLU A 134 5.34 -10.04 -3.64
CA GLU A 134 4.45 -9.53 -4.70
C GLU A 134 4.38 -7.99 -4.73
N ALA A 135 4.34 -7.35 -3.56
CA ALA A 135 4.35 -5.89 -3.45
C ALA A 135 5.69 -5.29 -3.90
N THR A 136 6.81 -5.95 -3.58
CA THR A 136 8.16 -5.52 -3.96
C THR A 136 8.38 -5.68 -5.46
N ASP A 137 7.99 -6.82 -6.03
CA ASP A 137 8.08 -7.10 -7.46
C ASP A 137 7.21 -6.13 -8.27
N THR A 138 6.00 -5.87 -7.78
CA THR A 138 5.10 -4.85 -8.38
C THR A 138 5.75 -3.47 -8.37
N PHE A 139 6.43 -3.11 -7.28
CA PHE A 139 7.14 -1.83 -7.20
C PHE A 139 8.28 -1.77 -8.22
N ILE A 140 9.17 -2.78 -8.25
CA ILE A 140 10.32 -2.83 -9.18
C ILE A 140 9.82 -2.74 -10.62
N THR A 141 8.88 -3.62 -10.99
CA THR A 141 8.32 -3.70 -12.34
C THR A 141 7.66 -2.39 -12.78
N GLU A 142 6.82 -1.80 -11.94
CA GLU A 142 6.14 -0.54 -12.31
C GLU A 142 7.10 0.65 -12.33
N TYR A 143 8.17 0.61 -11.52
CA TYR A 143 9.16 1.66 -11.52
C TYR A 143 10.04 1.60 -12.77
N GLU A 144 10.53 0.42 -13.14
CA GLU A 144 11.26 0.23 -14.40
C GLU A 144 10.43 0.72 -15.60
N LYS A 145 9.15 0.32 -15.69
CA LYS A 145 8.24 0.82 -16.73
C LYS A 145 8.10 2.34 -16.70
N ALA A 146 8.07 2.95 -15.52
CA ALA A 146 7.96 4.41 -15.40
C ALA A 146 9.24 5.10 -15.88
N ILE A 147 10.41 4.55 -15.58
CA ILE A 147 11.71 5.06 -16.06
C ILE A 147 11.82 4.90 -17.58
N ASP A 148 11.48 3.74 -18.13
CA ASP A 148 11.54 3.50 -19.57
C ASP A 148 10.61 4.43 -20.36
N ARG A 149 9.43 4.75 -19.82
CA ARG A 149 8.54 5.77 -20.41
C ARG A 149 9.16 7.17 -20.32
N ALA A 150 9.85 7.47 -19.24
CA ALA A 150 10.47 8.77 -19.01
C ALA A 150 11.67 9.00 -19.94
N THR A 151 12.52 7.99 -20.13
CA THR A 151 13.66 8.03 -21.07
C THR A 151 13.18 8.17 -22.51
N LYS A 152 12.16 7.39 -22.92
CA LYS A 152 11.53 7.53 -24.25
C LYS A 152 10.97 8.92 -24.50
N ARG A 153 10.32 9.53 -23.50
CA ARG A 153 9.80 10.91 -23.60
C ARG A 153 10.92 11.93 -23.71
N ALA A 154 12.00 11.77 -22.94
CA ALA A 154 13.16 12.65 -23.00
C ALA A 154 13.83 12.59 -24.37
N ALA A 155 14.06 11.39 -24.92
CA ALA A 155 14.63 11.19 -26.25
C ALA A 155 13.77 11.80 -27.37
N LYS A 156 12.44 11.67 -27.27
CA LYS A 156 11.52 12.31 -28.22
C LYS A 156 11.54 13.84 -28.10
N ALA A 157 11.65 14.38 -26.89
CA ALA A 157 11.71 15.83 -26.65
C ALA A 157 13.02 16.46 -27.13
N SER A 158 14.12 15.71 -27.16
CA SER A 158 15.42 16.16 -27.66
C SER A 158 15.60 16.04 -29.19
N GLY A 159 14.54 15.73 -29.94
CA GLY A 159 14.58 15.71 -31.42
C GLY A 159 15.03 14.40 -32.07
N GLY A 160 15.02 13.28 -31.33
CA GLY A 160 15.22 11.95 -31.92
C GLY A 160 14.01 11.54 -32.77
N ALA A 161 14.18 11.60 -34.10
CA ALA A 161 13.30 10.99 -35.09
C ALA A 161 13.42 9.46 -35.05
#